data_AF-A0A2V8I3L2-F1
#
_entry.id   AF-A0A2V8I3L2-F1
#
_cell.length_a   1.000
_cell.length_b   1.000
_cell.length_c   1.000
_cell.angle_alpha   90.00
_cell.angle_beta   90.00
_cell.angle_gamma   90.00
#
_symmetry.space_group_name_H-M   'P 1'
#
loop_
_entity.id
_entity.type
_entity.pdbx_description
1 polymer ?
#
loop_
_entity_poly.entity_id
_entity_poly.type
_entity_poly.pdbx_seq_one_letter_code
_entity_poly.pdbx_strand_id
1 'polypeptide(L)' 'MFSDEEIFFMYGRNAVVSRKGRFTLVHLDRPSADLVRARTDNFDPDEFFSCGCRVCQLMNEGGVVVFDDLPYEDEDILLE' A
#
# COMPACT_ATOMS: atom_id res chain seq x y z
N MET A 1 -15.04 0.32 -0.95
CA MET A 1 -13.91 -0.57 -0.59
C MET A 1 -13.88 -1.67 -1.63
N PHE A 2 -12.72 -1.91 -2.25
CA PHE A 2 -12.58 -2.97 -3.26
C PHE A 2 -12.75 -4.36 -2.64
N SER A 3 -13.41 -5.25 -3.38
CA SER A 3 -13.49 -6.67 -3.09
C SER A 3 -12.12 -7.34 -3.28
N ASP A 4 -11.92 -8.51 -2.65
CA ASP A 4 -10.70 -9.29 -2.85
C ASP A 4 -10.49 -9.66 -4.32
N GLU A 5 -11.57 -9.95 -5.07
CA GLU A 5 -11.50 -10.27 -6.50
C GLU A 5 -10.98 -9.10 -7.33
N GLU A 6 -11.44 -7.87 -7.07
CA GLU A 6 -10.95 -6.66 -7.73
C GLU A 6 -9.47 -6.40 -7.38
N ILE A 7 -9.09 -6.59 -6.12
CA ILE A 7 -7.68 -6.45 -5.68
C ILE A 7 -6.80 -7.48 -6.38
N PHE A 8 -7.21 -8.75 -6.43
CA PHE A 8 -6.44 -9.79 -7.11
C PHE A 8 -6.40 -9.62 -8.63
N PHE A 9 -7.41 -9.01 -9.22
CA PHE A 9 -7.39 -8.63 -10.64
C PHE A 9 -6.37 -7.53 -10.91
N MET A 10 -6.30 -6.49 -10.05
CA MET A 10 -5.39 -5.36 -10.23
C MET A 10 -3.93 -5.67 -9.85
N TYR A 11 -3.72 -6.36 -8.73
CA TYR A 11 -2.42 -6.52 -8.09
C TYR A 11 -1.86 -7.95 -8.16
N GLY A 12 -2.63 -8.87 -8.76
CA GLY A 12 -2.25 -10.26 -8.94
C GLY A 12 -2.75 -11.20 -7.84
N ARG A 13 -2.90 -12.48 -8.21
CA ARG A 13 -3.48 -13.55 -7.36
C ARG A 13 -2.66 -13.90 -6.13
N ASN A 14 -1.39 -13.49 -6.08
CA ASN A 14 -0.47 -13.78 -4.99
C ASN A 14 -0.35 -12.60 -3.99
N ALA A 15 -1.08 -11.51 -4.22
CA ALA A 15 -1.10 -10.40 -3.29
C ALA A 15 -1.69 -10.85 -1.94
N VAL A 16 -1.05 -10.45 -0.85
CA VAL A 16 -1.63 -10.62 0.50
C VAL A 16 -2.40 -9.35 0.82
N VAL A 17 -3.60 -9.49 1.38
CA VAL A 17 -4.50 -8.36 1.65
C VAL A 17 -4.82 -8.29 3.14
N SER A 18 -4.69 -7.10 3.72
CA SER A 18 -5.20 -6.77 5.04
C SER A 18 -6.02 -5.47 5.01
N ARG A 19 -6.85 -5.22 6.03
CA ARG A 19 -7.80 -4.09 6.03
C ARG A 19 -7.82 -3.39 7.37
N LYS A 20 -7.87 -2.06 7.34
CA LYS A 20 -8.06 -1.21 8.54
C LYS A 20 -8.97 -0.03 8.20
N GLY A 21 -10.14 0.00 8.83
CA GLY A 21 -11.15 1.03 8.54
C GLY A 21 -11.52 1.03 7.06
N ARG A 22 -11.30 2.16 6.37
CA ARG A 22 -11.56 2.31 4.93
C ARG A 22 -10.39 1.90 4.02
N PHE A 23 -9.26 1.51 4.61
CA PHE A 23 -8.04 1.23 3.86
C PHE A 23 -7.89 -0.26 3.57
N THR A 24 -7.55 -0.56 2.31
CA THR A 24 -7.04 -1.84 1.88
C THR A 24 -5.51 -1.75 1.79
N LEU A 25 -4.83 -2.59 2.55
CA LEU A 25 -3.38 -2.75 2.52
C LEU A 25 -3.04 -3.97 1.66
N VAL A 26 -2.36 -3.74 0.54
CA VAL A 26 -1.95 -4.76 -0.43
C VAL A 26 -0.46 -5.01 -0.27
N HIS A 27 -0.07 -6.25 -0.05
CA HIS A 27 1.31 -6.65 0.19
C HIS A 27 1.81 -7.52 -0.96
N LEU A 28 2.66 -6.94 -1.81
CA LEU A 28 3.33 -7.60 -2.94
C LEU A 28 4.69 -8.16 -2.54
N ASP A 29 5.26 -7.65 -1.45
CA ASP A 29 6.51 -8.06 -0.82
C ASP A 29 6.44 -9.42 -0.08
N ARG A 30 5.30 -10.11 -0.16
CA ARG A 30 5.07 -11.45 0.44
C ARG A 30 5.54 -11.55 1.91
N PRO A 31 5.06 -10.66 2.79
CA PRO A 31 5.48 -10.62 4.19
C PRO A 31 4.99 -11.85 4.96
N SER A 32 5.60 -12.12 6.11
CA SER A 32 5.07 -13.09 7.07
C SER A 32 3.72 -12.63 7.64
N ALA A 33 2.91 -13.58 8.14
CA ALA A 33 1.62 -13.26 8.74
C ALA A 33 1.74 -12.29 9.94
N ASP A 34 2.81 -12.41 10.74
CA ASP A 34 3.06 -11.52 11.87
C ASP A 34 3.40 -10.10 11.41
N LEU A 35 4.14 -9.95 10.31
CA LEU A 35 4.45 -8.64 9.74
C LEU A 35 3.21 -7.99 9.10
N VAL A 36 2.35 -8.76 8.43
CA VAL A 36 1.03 -8.27 7.96
C VAL A 36 0.24 -7.72 9.13
N ARG A 37 0.09 -8.50 10.21
CA ARG A 37 -0.64 -8.09 11.41
C ARG A 37 -0.06 -6.81 12.01
N ALA A 38 1.26 -6.77 12.19
CA ALA A 38 1.93 -5.58 12.73
C ALA A 38 1.71 -4.34 11.84
N ARG A 39 1.80 -4.47 10.51
CA ARG A 39 1.49 -3.38 9.58
C ARG A 39 0.05 -2.92 9.69
N THR A 40 -0.90 -3.85 9.74
CA THR A 40 -2.32 -3.51 9.90
C THR A 40 -2.56 -2.79 11.22
N ASP A 41 -2.12 -3.38 12.34
CA ASP A 41 -2.40 -2.85 13.69
C ASP A 41 -1.77 -1.47 13.89
N ASN A 42 -0.57 -1.24 13.35
CA ASN A 42 0.14 0.04 13.48
C ASN A 42 -0.17 1.05 12.36
N PHE A 43 -0.95 0.70 11.34
CA PHE A 43 -1.23 1.63 10.24
C PHE A 43 -2.06 2.82 10.71
N ASP A 44 -1.50 4.02 10.62
CA ASP A 44 -2.19 5.29 10.88
C ASP A 44 -2.14 6.16 9.61
N PRO A 45 -3.30 6.46 8.98
CA PRO A 45 -3.33 7.28 7.78
C PRO A 45 -2.87 8.72 8.00
N ASP A 46 -3.02 9.27 9.20
CA ASP A 46 -2.62 10.66 9.48
C ASP A 46 -1.10 10.77 9.54
N GLU A 47 -0.42 9.74 10.05
CA GLU A 47 1.04 9.64 10.02
C GLU A 47 1.54 9.27 8.61
N PHE A 48 0.90 8.30 7.96
CA PHE A 48 1.32 7.76 6.66
C PHE A 48 1.22 8.78 5.52
N PHE A 49 0.19 9.66 5.54
CA PHE A 49 -0.06 10.67 4.52
C PHE A 49 0.29 12.11 4.97
N SER A 50 1.23 12.24 5.91
CA SER A 50 1.51 13.49 6.65
C SER A 50 2.13 14.64 5.84
N CYS A 51 2.62 14.45 4.61
CA CYS A 51 3.28 15.53 3.83
C CYS A 51 2.34 16.74 3.53
N GLY A 52 1.02 16.59 3.71
CA GLY A 52 0.02 17.61 3.37
C GLY A 52 -0.07 17.94 1.86
N CYS A 53 0.70 17.25 1.03
CA CYS A 53 0.81 17.45 -0.40
C CYS A 53 -0.37 16.82 -1.16
N ARG A 54 -0.71 17.37 -2.35
CA ARG A 54 -1.91 16.95 -3.10
C ARG A 54 -1.91 15.45 -3.44
N VAL A 55 -0.74 14.88 -3.69
CA VAL A 55 -0.59 13.44 -3.93
C VAL A 55 -1.01 12.64 -2.70
N CYS A 56 -0.51 12.98 -1.50
CA CYS A 56 -0.93 12.27 -0.28
C CYS A 56 -2.42 12.46 0.03
N GLN A 57 -3.01 13.62 -0.27
CA GLN A 57 -4.45 13.79 -0.14
C GLN A 57 -5.21 12.83 -1.06
N LEU A 58 -4.82 12.73 -2.33
CA LEU A 58 -5.45 11.82 -3.29
C LEU A 58 -5.25 10.35 -2.92
N MET A 59 -4.05 9.97 -2.48
CA MET A 59 -3.76 8.60 -2.03
C MET A 59 -4.55 8.26 -0.76
N ASN A 60 -4.64 9.21 0.17
CA ASN A 60 -5.45 9.07 1.37
C ASN A 60 -6.92 8.88 0.98
N GLU A 61 -7.48 9.69 0.08
CA GLU A 61 -8.86 9.54 -0.44
C GLU A 61 -9.08 8.18 -1.11
N GLY A 62 -8.11 7.69 -1.90
CA GLY A 62 -8.18 6.43 -2.64
C GLY A 62 -8.28 5.18 -1.75
N GLY A 63 -7.74 5.22 -0.53
CA GLY A 63 -7.92 4.15 0.46
C GLY A 63 -7.23 2.83 0.12
N VAL A 64 -6.24 2.84 -0.77
CA VAL A 64 -5.42 1.66 -1.10
C VAL A 64 -3.95 2.00 -0.86
N VAL A 65 -3.25 1.16 -0.11
CA VAL A 65 -1.81 1.26 0.16
C VAL A 65 -1.15 -0.02 -0.32
N VAL A 66 -0.10 0.12 -1.11
CA VAL A 66 0.64 -1.01 -1.67
C VAL A 66 2.04 -1.04 -1.03
N PHE A 67 2.38 -2.18 -0.44
CA PHE A 67 3.72 -2.52 0.01
C PHE A 67 4.36 -3.39 -1.05
N ASP A 68 5.47 -2.92 -1.63
CA ASP A 68 6.23 -3.65 -2.62
C ASP A 68 7.71 -3.66 -2.21
N ASP A 69 8.38 -4.76 -2.53
CA ASP A 69 9.79 -5.03 -2.16
C ASP A 69 10.74 -4.57 -3.26
N LEU A 70 10.23 -3.86 -4.27
CA LEU A 70 11.09 -3.30 -5.30
C LEU A 70 12.11 -2.40 -4.62
N PRO A 71 13.42 -2.69 -4.76
CA PRO A 71 14.40 -1.68 -4.42
C PRO A 71 14.02 -0.50 -5.30
N TYR A 72 13.68 0.62 -4.67
CA TYR A 72 14.05 1.89 -5.27
C TYR A 72 15.58 1.85 -5.32
N GLU A 73 16.16 1.13 -6.30
CA GLU A 73 17.41 1.60 -6.85
C GLU A 73 17.07 3.03 -7.23
N ASP A 74 17.80 3.99 -6.65
CA ASP A 74 17.75 5.37 -7.08
C ASP A 74 18.00 5.35 -8.60
N GLU A 75 16.94 5.21 -9.40
CA GLU A 75 16.99 5.49 -10.81
C GLU A 75 17.26 6.98 -10.85
N ASP A 76 18.54 7.31 -10.94
CA ASP A 76 19.02 8.56 -11.50
C ASP A 76 18.17 8.79 -12.75
N ILE A 77 17.15 9.65 -12.62
CA ILE A 77 16.33 10.08 -13.73
C ILE A 77 17.28 10.91 -14.60
N LEU A 78 18.02 10.24 -15.48
CA LEU A 78 18.75 10.86 -16.57
C LEU A 78 17.70 11.40 -17.53
N LEU A 79 17.29 12.64 -17.29
CA LEU A 79 16.63 13.45 -18.29
C LEU A 79 17.69 13.79 -19.36
N GLU A 80 17.72 13.01 -20.44
CA GLU A 80 18.31 13.45 -21.71
C GLU A 80 17.38 14.43 -22.44
#